data_AF-A0A0G0XFN2-F1
#
_entry.id   AF-A0A0G0XFN2-F1
#
_cell.length_a   1.000
_cell.length_b   1.000
_cell.length_c   1.000
_cell.angle_alpha   90.00
_cell.angle_beta   90.00
_cell.angle_gamma   90.00
#
_symmetry.space_group_name_H-M   'P 1'
#
loop_
_entity.id
_entity.type
_entity.pdbx_description
1 polymer ?
#
loop_
_entity_poly.entity_id
_entity_poly.type
_entity_poly.pdbx_seq_one_letter_code
_entity_poly.pdbx_strand_id
1 'polypeptide(L)'
;MTEQSLSSNVFSKILKAQKNEQTEHEIYTRLSVLSKESDSKKLFAHIASDEKGHYTFWKNYTKQSVKPNMFLVFLFLTIARIFGVTFATKLMEKGEENAQDFYSQIKSEVPEAKQIISDEEEHEEKLLQLINEERLSYVGSIVLGLNDALVELTGALAGLTLALQNARLVAVAGLITGIAASLSMAASEYLSVKSEQTQNDKSPLKSAIYTGITYITTVTILILPYFLMPQLFAALAVSLTCALLIILFFTFYASIAQDVPFWRRFLEMAGISLGVATLTFIIGYVVRNVLHITV
;
A
#
# COMPACT_ATOMS: atom_id res chain seq x y z
N MET A 1 -42.06 11.51 -20.04
CA MET A 1 -41.54 10.89 -18.81
C MET A 1 -40.91 11.99 -17.99
N THR A 2 -41.30 12.05 -16.72
CA THR A 2 -41.33 13.23 -15.83
C THR A 2 -39.97 13.92 -15.65
N GLU A 3 -39.94 15.23 -15.97
CA GLU A 3 -38.94 16.17 -15.45
C GLU A 3 -39.13 16.32 -13.94
N GLN A 4 -38.65 15.35 -13.15
CA GLN A 4 -38.41 15.57 -11.73
C GLN A 4 -37.19 16.49 -11.62
N SER A 5 -37.39 17.70 -11.11
CA SER A 5 -36.28 18.57 -10.74
C SER A 5 -35.48 17.87 -9.63
N LEU A 6 -34.38 17.22 -10.00
CA LEU A 6 -33.44 16.61 -9.06
C LEU A 6 -33.10 17.62 -7.97
N SER A 7 -33.06 17.19 -6.72
CA SER A 7 -32.64 18.09 -5.64
C SER A 7 -31.22 18.59 -5.93
N SER A 8 -30.90 19.85 -5.61
CA SER A 8 -29.59 20.43 -5.94
C SER A 8 -28.42 19.62 -5.38
N ASN A 9 -28.64 18.95 -4.24
CA ASN A 9 -27.71 18.02 -3.63
C ASN A 9 -27.51 16.77 -4.51
N VAL A 10 -28.59 16.11 -4.94
CA VAL A 10 -28.52 14.90 -5.79
C VAL A 10 -27.94 15.23 -7.18
N PHE A 11 -28.31 16.36 -7.78
CA PHE A 11 -27.72 16.81 -9.04
C PHE A 11 -26.19 16.94 -8.96
N SER A 12 -25.67 17.56 -7.89
CA SER A 12 -24.23 17.70 -7.68
C SER A 12 -23.51 16.35 -7.53
N LYS A 13 -24.17 15.38 -6.90
CA LYS A 13 -23.66 14.02 -6.73
C LYS A 13 -23.64 13.25 -8.03
N ILE A 14 -24.71 13.33 -8.82
CA ILE A 14 -24.79 12.73 -10.15
C ILE A 14 -23.73 13.32 -11.06
N LEU A 15 -23.47 14.62 -11.01
CA LEU A 15 -22.42 15.25 -11.81
C LEU A 15 -21.02 14.76 -11.41
N LYS A 16 -20.79 14.50 -10.12
CA LYS A 16 -19.55 13.89 -9.63
C LYS A 16 -19.43 12.45 -10.10
N ALA A 17 -20.49 11.64 -9.96
CA ALA A 17 -20.54 10.26 -10.45
C ALA A 17 -20.23 10.23 -11.96
N GLN A 18 -20.96 11.00 -12.77
CA GLN A 18 -20.73 11.14 -14.20
C GLN A 18 -19.26 11.46 -14.55
N LYS A 19 -18.60 12.32 -13.79
CA LYS A 19 -17.19 12.65 -14.02
C LYS A 19 -16.26 11.50 -13.64
N ASN A 20 -16.60 10.73 -12.60
CA ASN A 20 -15.87 9.54 -12.19
C ASN A 20 -15.96 8.46 -13.27
N GLU A 21 -17.17 8.07 -13.71
CA GLU A 21 -17.37 7.05 -14.78
C GLU A 21 -16.53 7.38 -16.03
N GLN A 22 -16.53 8.66 -16.42
CA GLN A 22 -15.78 9.10 -17.60
C GLN A 22 -14.25 9.05 -17.38
N THR A 23 -13.80 9.20 -16.13
CA THR A 23 -12.42 9.07 -15.71
C THR A 23 -12.00 7.60 -15.62
N GLU A 24 -12.81 6.75 -15.00
CA GLU A 24 -12.64 5.29 -14.93
C GLU A 24 -12.61 4.67 -16.33
N HIS A 25 -13.52 5.05 -17.23
CA HIS A 25 -13.49 4.68 -18.64
C HIS A 25 -12.09 4.90 -19.28
N GLU A 26 -11.50 6.08 -19.06
CA GLU A 26 -10.20 6.44 -19.62
C GLU A 26 -9.06 5.67 -18.95
N ILE A 27 -9.15 5.42 -17.64
CA ILE A 27 -8.19 4.61 -16.89
C ILE A 27 -8.23 3.18 -17.42
N TYR A 28 -9.40 2.52 -17.40
CA TYR A 28 -9.57 1.14 -17.86
C TYR A 28 -9.19 0.93 -19.32
N THR A 29 -9.55 1.88 -20.19
CA THR A 29 -9.11 1.86 -21.60
C THR A 29 -7.60 1.79 -21.70
N ARG A 30 -6.88 2.58 -20.90
CA ARG A 30 -5.40 2.61 -20.92
C ARG A 30 -4.78 1.42 -20.19
N LEU A 31 -5.38 0.95 -19.10
CA LEU A 31 -4.95 -0.27 -18.41
C LEU A 31 -5.05 -1.48 -19.34
N SER A 32 -6.12 -1.60 -20.14
CA SER A 32 -6.26 -2.67 -21.13
C SER A 32 -5.09 -2.74 -22.13
N VAL A 33 -4.49 -1.59 -22.46
CA VAL A 33 -3.32 -1.52 -23.35
C VAL A 33 -2.03 -1.89 -22.63
N LEU A 34 -1.93 -1.58 -21.32
CA LEU A 34 -0.76 -1.89 -20.49
C LEU A 34 -0.73 -3.36 -20.03
N SER A 35 -1.88 -4.02 -19.96
CA SER A 35 -1.98 -5.42 -19.56
C SER A 35 -1.30 -6.35 -20.56
N LYS A 36 -0.48 -7.26 -20.04
CA LYS A 36 0.23 -8.27 -20.84
C LYS A 36 -0.64 -9.47 -21.17
N GLU A 37 -1.46 -9.90 -20.21
CA GLU A 37 -2.33 -11.06 -20.35
C GLU A 37 -3.55 -10.74 -21.21
N SER A 38 -3.89 -11.65 -22.12
CA SER A 38 -5.04 -11.52 -23.02
C SER A 38 -6.35 -11.35 -22.25
N ASP A 39 -6.51 -12.08 -21.14
CA ASP A 39 -7.77 -12.10 -20.40
C ASP A 39 -7.97 -10.80 -19.61
N SER A 40 -6.92 -10.28 -18.97
CA SER A 40 -6.97 -8.96 -18.33
C SER A 40 -7.22 -7.83 -19.32
N LYS A 41 -6.61 -7.90 -20.51
CA LYS A 41 -6.85 -6.91 -21.56
C LYS A 41 -8.32 -6.90 -22.00
N LYS A 42 -8.94 -8.06 -22.19
CA LYS A 42 -10.36 -8.18 -22.54
C LYS A 42 -11.26 -7.67 -21.43
N LEU A 43 -10.96 -8.02 -20.16
CA LEU A 43 -11.77 -7.57 -19.04
C LEU A 43 -11.72 -6.04 -18.88
N PHE A 44 -10.53 -5.43 -18.86
CA PHE A 44 -10.44 -3.97 -18.74
C PHE A 44 -11.07 -3.23 -19.91
N ALA A 45 -11.00 -3.78 -21.14
CA ALA A 45 -11.70 -3.20 -22.28
C ALA A 45 -13.22 -3.32 -22.17
N HIS A 46 -13.71 -4.42 -21.58
CA HIS A 46 -15.13 -4.62 -21.32
C HIS A 46 -15.64 -3.67 -20.23
N ILE A 47 -14.96 -3.59 -19.08
CA ILE A 47 -15.29 -2.66 -18.00
C ILE A 47 -15.27 -1.22 -18.53
N ALA A 48 -14.22 -0.82 -19.27
CA ALA A 48 -14.19 0.51 -19.90
C ALA A 48 -15.41 0.79 -20.79
N SER A 49 -15.97 -0.22 -21.47
CA SER A 49 -17.18 -0.03 -22.27
C SER A 49 -18.41 0.20 -21.40
N ASP A 50 -18.51 -0.50 -20.27
CA ASP A 50 -19.61 -0.41 -19.32
C ASP A 50 -19.62 0.98 -18.65
N GLU A 51 -18.47 1.44 -18.15
CA GLU A 51 -18.23 2.81 -17.62
C GLU A 51 -18.70 3.92 -18.56
N LYS A 52 -18.45 3.73 -19.86
CA LYS A 52 -18.91 4.69 -20.89
C LYS A 52 -20.43 4.67 -21.04
N GLY A 53 -21.03 3.50 -20.86
CA GLY A 53 -22.48 3.32 -20.74
C GLY A 53 -23.04 4.07 -19.53
N HIS A 54 -22.42 3.90 -18.37
CA HIS A 54 -22.80 4.58 -17.12
C HIS A 54 -22.64 6.10 -17.20
N TYR A 55 -21.54 6.61 -17.76
CA TYR A 55 -21.39 8.03 -18.09
C TYR A 55 -22.54 8.54 -18.96
N THR A 56 -22.94 7.76 -19.97
CA THR A 56 -24.02 8.13 -20.89
C THR A 56 -25.37 8.12 -20.18
N PHE A 57 -25.59 7.16 -19.27
CA PHE A 57 -26.75 7.12 -18.41
C PHE A 57 -26.85 8.40 -17.57
N TRP A 58 -25.80 8.78 -16.83
CA TRP A 58 -25.82 10.00 -16.03
C TRP A 58 -25.94 11.27 -16.85
N LYS A 59 -25.30 11.31 -18.04
CA LYS A 59 -25.46 12.41 -19.00
C LYS A 59 -26.92 12.62 -19.41
N ASN A 60 -27.72 11.57 -19.48
CA ASN A 60 -29.15 11.69 -19.80
C ASN A 60 -29.93 12.40 -18.69
N TYR A 61 -29.48 12.34 -17.44
CA TYR A 61 -30.06 13.08 -16.30
C TYR A 61 -29.50 14.50 -16.18
N THR A 62 -28.18 14.66 -16.27
CA THR A 62 -27.54 15.98 -16.09
C THR A 62 -27.70 16.89 -17.29
N LYS A 63 -27.90 16.31 -18.49
CA LYS A 63 -27.85 16.98 -19.80
C LYS A 63 -26.53 17.74 -20.05
N GLN A 64 -25.48 17.45 -19.28
CA GLN A 64 -24.17 18.09 -19.38
C GLN A 64 -23.12 17.09 -19.85
N SER A 65 -22.12 17.57 -20.60
CA SER A 65 -20.93 16.79 -20.93
C SER A 65 -19.78 17.22 -20.04
N VAL A 66 -19.32 16.30 -19.20
CA VAL A 66 -18.15 16.49 -18.33
C VAL A 66 -16.94 15.80 -18.93
N LYS A 67 -15.77 16.42 -18.77
CA LYS A 67 -14.49 15.85 -19.20
C LYS A 67 -13.87 15.00 -18.08
N PRO A 68 -13.10 13.94 -18.43
CA PRO A 68 -12.41 13.13 -17.44
C PRO A 68 -11.38 13.94 -16.66
N ASN A 69 -11.08 13.49 -15.45
CA ASN A 69 -10.00 14.06 -14.66
C ASN A 69 -8.64 13.50 -15.11
N MET A 70 -8.00 14.20 -16.05
CA MET A 70 -6.70 13.76 -16.59
C MET A 70 -5.58 13.63 -15.55
N PHE A 71 -5.66 14.34 -14.43
CA PHE A 71 -4.70 14.17 -13.34
C PHE A 71 -4.86 12.81 -12.66
N LEU A 72 -6.09 12.39 -12.38
CA LEU A 72 -6.37 11.05 -11.82
C LEU A 72 -5.98 9.96 -12.81
N VAL A 73 -6.30 10.13 -14.10
CA VAL A 73 -5.84 9.22 -15.16
C VAL A 73 -4.31 9.07 -15.11
N PHE A 74 -3.57 10.17 -15.07
CA PHE A 74 -2.12 10.14 -14.98
C PHE A 74 -1.63 9.44 -13.70
N LEU A 75 -2.25 9.72 -12.56
CA LEU A 75 -1.91 9.14 -11.27
C LEU A 75 -2.08 7.62 -11.28
N PHE A 76 -3.25 7.11 -11.67
CA PHE A 76 -3.54 5.68 -11.70
C PHE A 76 -2.66 4.93 -12.70
N LEU A 77 -2.32 5.52 -13.85
CA LEU A 77 -1.35 4.92 -14.78
C LEU A 77 0.06 4.88 -14.20
N THR A 78 0.45 5.88 -13.41
CA THR A 78 1.73 5.89 -12.72
C THR A 78 1.77 4.80 -11.65
N ILE A 79 0.70 4.66 -10.87
CA ILE A 79 0.52 3.59 -9.89
C ILE A 79 0.58 2.22 -10.58
N ALA A 80 -0.13 2.04 -11.70
CA ALA A 80 -0.13 0.80 -12.46
C ALA A 80 1.27 0.40 -12.96
N ARG A 81 2.09 1.37 -13.37
CA ARG A 81 3.47 1.11 -13.81
C ARG A 81 4.41 0.76 -12.66
N ILE A 82 4.25 1.39 -11.50
CA ILE A 82 5.13 1.19 -10.34
C ILE A 82 4.75 -0.09 -9.60
N PHE A 83 3.48 -0.20 -9.23
CA PHE A 83 2.97 -1.25 -8.33
C PHE A 83 2.36 -2.44 -9.05
N GLY A 84 1.98 -2.30 -10.32
CA GLY A 84 1.26 -3.33 -11.08
C GLY A 84 -0.17 -2.90 -11.40
N VAL A 85 -0.73 -3.47 -12.48
CA VAL A 85 -2.07 -3.10 -12.96
C VAL A 85 -3.11 -3.54 -11.94
N THR A 86 -2.94 -4.74 -11.37
CA THR A 86 -3.84 -5.27 -10.34
C THR A 86 -3.90 -4.39 -9.09
N PHE A 87 -2.76 -3.85 -8.63
CA PHE A 87 -2.75 -2.95 -7.48
C PHE A 87 -3.48 -1.64 -7.79
N ALA A 88 -3.24 -1.06 -8.98
CA ALA A 88 -3.91 0.17 -9.39
C ALA A 88 -5.42 0.00 -9.49
N THR A 89 -5.88 -1.13 -10.05
CA THR A 89 -7.30 -1.46 -10.13
C THR A 89 -7.90 -1.65 -8.73
N LYS A 90 -7.30 -2.47 -7.86
CA LYS A 90 -7.78 -2.62 -6.46
C LYS A 90 -7.89 -1.29 -5.71
N LEU A 91 -6.93 -0.39 -5.93
CA LEU A 91 -6.96 0.93 -5.32
C LEU A 91 -8.15 1.78 -5.82
N MET A 92 -8.53 1.61 -7.09
CA MET A 92 -9.65 2.30 -7.71
C MET A 92 -10.99 1.79 -7.17
N GLU A 93 -11.18 0.46 -7.17
CA GLU A 93 -12.38 -0.22 -6.62
C GLU A 93 -12.64 0.16 -5.16
N LYS A 94 -11.58 0.23 -4.34
CA LYS A 94 -11.72 0.66 -2.95
C LYS A 94 -12.21 2.10 -2.83
N GLY A 95 -11.96 2.94 -3.83
CA GLY A 95 -12.52 4.29 -3.92
C GLY A 95 -14.02 4.30 -4.22
N GLU A 96 -14.50 3.32 -4.98
CA GLU A 96 -15.89 3.13 -5.40
C GLU A 96 -16.74 2.45 -4.32
N GLU A 97 -16.19 1.49 -3.57
CA GLU A 97 -16.83 0.89 -2.39
C GLU A 97 -17.20 1.96 -1.35
N ASN A 98 -16.26 2.88 -1.08
CA ASN A 98 -16.51 4.05 -0.22
C ASN A 98 -17.52 5.04 -0.83
N ALA A 99 -17.86 4.89 -2.11
CA ALA A 99 -18.88 5.67 -2.80
C ALA A 99 -20.28 5.01 -2.80
N GLN A 100 -20.45 3.78 -2.30
CA GLN A 100 -21.76 3.10 -2.23
C GLN A 100 -22.79 3.84 -1.35
N ASP A 101 -22.33 4.55 -0.32
CA ASP A 101 -23.17 5.44 0.50
C ASP A 101 -23.82 6.58 -0.33
N PHE A 102 -23.20 6.96 -1.45
CA PHE A 102 -23.75 7.96 -2.37
C PHE A 102 -24.91 7.40 -3.18
N TYR A 103 -24.81 6.15 -3.64
CA TYR A 103 -25.85 5.49 -4.43
C TYR A 103 -27.12 5.22 -3.62
N SER A 104 -26.99 4.93 -2.33
CA SER A 104 -28.13 4.80 -1.41
C SER A 104 -29.00 6.08 -1.37
N GLN A 105 -28.41 7.26 -1.52
CA GLN A 105 -29.12 8.53 -1.54
C GLN A 105 -29.66 8.90 -2.93
N ILE A 106 -29.06 8.38 -3.99
CA ILE A 106 -29.51 8.59 -5.37
C ILE A 106 -30.70 7.67 -5.68
N LYS A 107 -30.75 6.46 -5.09
CA LYS A 107 -31.79 5.45 -5.32
C LYS A 107 -33.22 5.92 -5.03
N SER A 108 -33.40 6.90 -4.14
CA SER A 108 -34.72 7.48 -3.87
C SER A 108 -35.23 8.39 -4.99
N GLU A 109 -34.34 9.00 -5.77
CA GLU A 109 -34.69 9.91 -6.87
C GLU A 109 -34.46 9.28 -8.27
N VAL A 110 -33.59 8.28 -8.38
CA VAL A 110 -33.26 7.56 -9.63
C VAL A 110 -33.24 6.05 -9.39
N PRO A 111 -34.40 5.37 -9.48
CA PRO A 111 -34.51 3.92 -9.26
C PRO A 111 -33.65 3.09 -10.22
N GLU A 112 -33.45 3.57 -11.45
CA GLU A 112 -32.68 2.93 -12.51
C GLU A 112 -31.18 2.84 -12.18
N ALA A 113 -30.68 3.67 -11.25
CA ALA A 113 -29.30 3.61 -10.77
C ALA A 113 -28.96 2.27 -10.10
N LYS A 114 -29.97 1.48 -9.71
CA LYS A 114 -29.78 0.14 -9.16
C LYS A 114 -29.04 -0.80 -10.13
N GLN A 115 -29.21 -0.61 -11.44
CA GLN A 115 -28.51 -1.42 -12.42
C GLN A 115 -27.01 -1.13 -12.41
N ILE A 116 -26.61 0.15 -12.33
CA ILE A 116 -25.20 0.56 -12.26
C ILE A 116 -24.54 -0.07 -11.03
N ILE A 117 -25.17 0.00 -9.85
CA ILE A 117 -24.64 -0.62 -8.62
C ILE A 117 -24.40 -2.13 -8.81
N SER A 118 -25.32 -2.81 -9.50
CA SER A 118 -25.18 -4.25 -9.78
C SER A 118 -24.06 -4.54 -10.78
N ASP A 119 -23.85 -3.64 -11.75
CA ASP A 119 -22.76 -3.75 -12.71
C ASP A 119 -21.41 -3.56 -11.97
N GLU A 120 -21.30 -2.59 -11.04
CA GLU A 120 -20.10 -2.37 -10.23
C GLU A 120 -19.75 -3.58 -9.34
N GLU A 121 -20.75 -4.16 -8.67
CA GLU A 121 -20.54 -5.38 -7.86
C GLU A 121 -20.01 -6.55 -8.73
N GLU A 122 -20.49 -6.67 -9.97
CA GLU A 122 -20.00 -7.68 -10.93
C GLU A 122 -18.59 -7.37 -11.45
N HIS A 123 -18.26 -6.08 -11.64
CA HIS A 123 -16.92 -5.65 -12.02
C HIS A 123 -15.90 -6.01 -10.94
N GLU A 124 -16.18 -5.70 -9.68
CA GLU A 124 -15.31 -6.05 -8.55
C GLU A 124 -15.06 -7.56 -8.50
N GLU A 125 -16.11 -8.39 -8.61
CA GLU A 125 -15.98 -9.85 -8.57
C GLU A 125 -15.10 -10.37 -9.72
N LYS A 126 -15.30 -9.87 -10.94
CA LYS A 126 -14.47 -10.25 -12.10
C LYS A 126 -13.02 -9.81 -11.94
N LEU A 127 -12.79 -8.63 -11.36
CA LEU A 127 -11.45 -8.11 -11.10
C LEU A 127 -10.71 -8.95 -10.06
N LEU A 128 -11.39 -9.42 -9.01
CA LEU A 128 -10.84 -10.35 -8.01
C LEU A 128 -10.33 -11.65 -8.65
N GLN A 129 -11.01 -12.17 -9.67
CA GLN A 129 -10.62 -13.40 -10.37
C GLN A 129 -9.35 -13.22 -11.22
N LEU A 130 -8.98 -11.99 -11.58
CA LEU A 130 -7.76 -11.67 -12.35
C LEU A 130 -6.56 -11.32 -11.50
N ILE A 131 -6.69 -11.31 -10.17
CA ILE A 131 -5.61 -10.99 -9.24
C ILE A 131 -4.63 -12.18 -9.19
N ASN A 132 -3.85 -12.34 -10.24
CA ASN A 132 -2.79 -13.33 -10.34
C ASN A 132 -1.49 -12.68 -10.83
N GLU A 133 -1.17 -11.49 -10.30
CA GLU A 133 0.13 -10.86 -10.50
C GLU A 133 1.16 -11.47 -9.55
N GLU A 134 2.30 -11.89 -10.11
CA GLU A 134 3.43 -12.45 -9.37
C GLU A 134 3.84 -11.57 -8.17
N ARG A 135 3.83 -10.25 -8.31
CA ARG A 135 4.18 -9.34 -7.21
C ARG A 135 3.20 -9.42 -6.05
N LEU A 136 1.91 -9.63 -6.34
CA LEU A 136 0.87 -9.69 -5.31
C LEU A 136 0.97 -10.97 -4.47
N SER A 137 1.46 -12.06 -5.06
CA SER A 137 1.68 -13.33 -4.36
C SER A 137 2.83 -13.29 -3.35
N TYR A 138 3.82 -12.41 -3.56
CA TYR A 138 4.96 -12.19 -2.65
C TYR A 138 4.77 -11.01 -1.68
N VAL A 139 3.61 -10.33 -1.67
CA VAL A 139 3.35 -9.23 -0.73
C VAL A 139 3.47 -9.69 0.72
N GLY A 140 3.07 -10.93 1.02
CA GLY A 140 3.27 -11.52 2.35
C GLY A 140 4.74 -11.51 2.78
N SER A 141 5.64 -12.01 1.93
CA SER A 141 7.09 -12.05 2.18
C SER A 141 7.70 -10.64 2.30
N ILE A 142 7.25 -9.69 1.48
CA ILE A 142 7.66 -8.28 1.57
C ILE A 142 7.23 -7.67 2.91
N VAL A 143 5.96 -7.80 3.28
CA VAL A 143 5.40 -7.24 4.52
C VAL A 143 6.05 -7.88 5.74
N LEU A 144 6.29 -9.19 5.72
CA LEU A 144 7.02 -9.89 6.77
C LEU A 144 8.42 -9.29 6.96
N GLY A 145 9.21 -9.25 5.86
CA GLY A 145 10.57 -8.71 5.85
C GLY A 145 10.67 -7.29 6.39
N LEU A 146 9.70 -6.47 6.03
CA LEU A 146 9.64 -5.08 6.46
C LEU A 146 9.29 -4.94 7.95
N ASN A 147 8.26 -5.65 8.40
CA ASN A 147 7.77 -5.54 9.78
C ASN A 147 8.86 -5.94 10.78
N ASP A 148 9.58 -7.01 10.48
CA ASP A 148 10.69 -7.49 11.31
C ASP A 148 11.86 -6.49 11.32
N ALA A 149 12.29 -6.04 10.13
CA ALA A 149 13.35 -5.04 10.00
C ALA A 149 13.04 -3.75 10.77
N LEU A 150 11.80 -3.27 10.70
CA LEU A 150 11.40 -2.05 11.38
C LEU A 150 11.41 -2.19 12.89
N VAL A 151 10.92 -3.29 13.45
CA VAL A 151 10.90 -3.49 14.90
C VAL A 151 12.33 -3.71 15.41
N GLU A 152 13.09 -4.59 14.76
CA GLU A 152 14.45 -4.96 15.15
C GLU A 152 15.41 -3.77 15.06
N LEU A 153 15.49 -3.10 13.89
CA LEU A 153 16.48 -2.02 13.70
C LEU A 153 16.12 -0.76 14.47
N THR A 154 14.83 -0.42 14.59
CA THR A 154 14.41 0.73 15.40
C THR A 154 14.79 0.51 16.86
N GLY A 155 14.61 -0.71 17.37
CA GLY A 155 15.09 -1.13 18.69
C GLY A 155 16.62 -1.04 18.82
N ALA A 156 17.34 -1.71 17.92
CA ALA A 156 18.79 -1.75 17.95
C ALA A 156 19.41 -0.35 17.88
N LEU A 157 18.97 0.50 16.94
CA LEU A 157 19.48 1.86 16.79
C LEU A 157 19.16 2.72 18.02
N ALA A 158 17.96 2.61 18.60
CA ALA A 158 17.61 3.34 19.82
C ALA A 158 18.49 2.95 21.01
N GLY A 159 18.69 1.64 21.25
CA GLY A 159 19.56 1.15 22.30
C GLY A 159 21.04 1.50 22.10
N LEU A 160 21.57 1.28 20.89
CA LEU A 160 22.95 1.59 20.53
C LEU A 160 23.24 3.10 20.62
N THR A 161 22.26 3.94 20.26
CA THR A 161 22.38 5.40 20.41
C THR A 161 22.76 5.78 21.83
N LEU A 162 22.14 5.16 22.83
CA LEU A 162 22.39 5.49 24.23
C LEU A 162 23.61 4.80 24.79
N ALA A 163 23.86 3.57 24.34
CA ALA A 163 25.02 2.80 24.78
C ALA A 163 26.35 3.40 24.26
N LEU A 164 26.40 3.79 22.99
CA LEU A 164 27.65 4.14 22.30
C LEU A 164 27.90 5.65 22.22
N GLN A 165 26.87 6.49 22.29
CA GLN A 165 26.95 7.96 22.17
C GLN A 165 27.74 8.51 20.97
N ASN A 166 27.97 7.70 19.93
CA ASN A 166 28.75 8.08 18.76
C ASN A 166 28.00 7.65 17.49
N ALA A 167 27.58 8.63 16.67
CA ALA A 167 26.76 8.37 15.50
C ALA A 167 27.41 7.41 14.50
N ARG A 168 28.74 7.50 14.30
CA ARG A 168 29.46 6.60 13.38
C ARG A 168 29.51 5.18 13.90
N LEU A 169 29.74 4.99 15.19
CA LEU A 169 29.77 3.65 15.78
C LEU A 169 28.37 3.01 15.76
N VAL A 170 27.33 3.79 16.04
CA VAL A 170 25.94 3.33 15.90
C VAL A 170 25.64 2.96 14.45
N ALA A 171 26.08 3.77 13.48
CA ALA A 171 25.87 3.49 12.06
C ALA A 171 26.56 2.19 11.61
N VAL A 172 27.82 2.00 12.00
CA VAL A 172 28.59 0.79 11.67
C VAL A 172 28.00 -0.45 12.33
N ALA A 173 27.68 -0.37 13.63
CA ALA A 173 27.05 -1.48 14.35
C ALA A 173 25.68 -1.82 13.75
N GLY A 174 24.84 -0.81 13.52
CA GLY A 174 23.54 -0.99 12.88
C GLY A 174 23.64 -1.58 11.48
N LEU A 175 24.64 -1.19 10.68
CA LEU A 175 24.82 -1.70 9.32
C LEU A 175 25.22 -3.18 9.33
N ILE A 176 26.18 -3.54 10.18
CA ILE A 176 26.62 -4.93 10.32
C ILE A 176 25.47 -5.80 10.82
N THR A 177 24.79 -5.38 11.89
CA THR A 177 23.64 -6.10 12.46
C THR A 177 22.51 -6.20 11.45
N GLY A 178 22.14 -5.10 10.77
CA GLY A 178 21.03 -5.09 9.81
C GLY A 178 21.29 -5.94 8.56
N ILE A 179 22.52 -5.97 8.04
CA ILE A 179 22.87 -6.85 6.92
C ILE A 179 22.84 -8.32 7.36
N ALA A 180 23.37 -8.63 8.54
CA ALA A 180 23.35 -10.00 9.07
C ALA A 180 21.91 -10.48 9.32
N ALA A 181 21.07 -9.63 9.92
CA ALA A 181 19.65 -9.91 10.15
C ALA A 181 18.90 -10.11 8.83
N SER A 182 19.13 -9.26 7.82
CA SER A 182 18.53 -9.42 6.50
C SER A 182 18.86 -10.75 5.84
N LEU A 183 20.13 -11.16 5.85
CA LEU A 183 20.58 -12.45 5.33
C LEU A 183 19.94 -13.61 6.09
N SER A 184 19.88 -13.50 7.42
CA SER A 184 19.23 -14.49 8.28
C SER A 184 17.74 -14.62 7.95
N MET A 185 17.03 -13.50 7.81
CA MET A 185 15.60 -13.50 7.53
C MET A 185 15.28 -14.01 6.11
N ALA A 186 16.10 -13.66 5.12
CA ALA A 186 15.97 -14.22 3.77
C ALA A 186 16.16 -15.74 3.78
N ALA A 187 17.13 -16.25 4.53
CA ALA A 187 17.35 -17.69 4.70
C ALA A 187 16.17 -18.36 5.44
N SER A 188 15.64 -17.75 6.49
CA SER A 188 14.47 -18.24 7.22
C SER A 188 13.23 -18.30 6.34
N GLU A 189 12.98 -17.27 5.53
CA GLU A 189 11.85 -17.26 4.58
C GLU A 189 12.00 -18.36 3.52
N TYR A 190 13.21 -18.54 2.97
CA TYR A 190 13.49 -19.63 2.03
C TYR A 190 13.11 -20.99 2.64
N LEU A 191 13.55 -21.24 3.88
CA LEU A 191 13.28 -22.49 4.58
C LEU A 191 11.79 -22.65 4.91
N SER A 192 11.11 -21.58 5.34
CA SER A 192 9.66 -21.60 5.65
C SER A 192 8.87 -21.98 4.41
N VAL A 193 9.03 -21.24 3.31
CA VAL A 193 8.29 -21.49 2.06
C VAL A 193 8.65 -22.85 1.47
N LYS A 194 9.90 -23.31 1.58
CA LYS A 194 10.31 -24.65 1.16
C LYS A 194 9.67 -25.76 2.01
N SER A 195 9.48 -25.52 3.32
CA SER A 195 8.83 -26.49 4.21
C SER A 195 7.32 -26.57 4.03
N GLU A 196 6.69 -25.48 3.58
CA GLU A 196 5.25 -25.38 3.28
C GLU A 196 4.87 -25.96 1.90
N GLN A 197 5.81 -26.56 1.15
CA GLN A 197 5.68 -26.99 -0.26
C GLN A 197 4.66 -28.12 -0.57
N THR A 198 3.60 -28.28 0.22
CA THR A 198 2.50 -29.18 -0.13
C THR A 198 1.36 -28.48 -0.89
N GLN A 199 1.26 -27.13 -0.92
CA GLN A 199 0.03 -26.50 -1.47
C GLN A 199 0.15 -25.17 -2.26
N ASN A 200 1.29 -24.47 -2.35
CA ASN A 200 1.37 -23.15 -3.03
C ASN A 200 2.46 -23.08 -4.11
N ASP A 201 2.13 -22.56 -5.29
CA ASP A 201 3.02 -22.24 -6.45
C ASP A 201 4.07 -21.14 -6.17
N LYS A 202 4.34 -20.82 -4.89
CA LYS A 202 5.32 -19.79 -4.51
C LYS A 202 6.73 -20.36 -4.60
N SER A 203 7.62 -19.64 -5.29
CA SER A 203 9.03 -20.03 -5.37
C SER A 203 9.76 -19.64 -4.07
N PRO A 204 10.35 -20.59 -3.32
CA PRO A 204 11.06 -20.28 -2.08
C PRO A 204 12.22 -19.28 -2.29
N LEU A 205 12.93 -19.41 -3.41
CA LEU A 205 14.03 -18.51 -3.74
C LEU A 205 13.55 -17.08 -4.00
N LYS A 206 12.43 -16.91 -4.71
CA LYS A 206 11.87 -15.58 -4.97
C LYS A 206 11.38 -14.93 -3.68
N SER A 207 10.68 -15.66 -2.81
CA SER A 207 10.25 -15.15 -1.50
C SER A 207 11.45 -14.64 -0.69
N ALA A 208 12.50 -15.44 -0.59
CA ALA A 208 13.73 -15.07 0.12
C ALA A 208 14.40 -13.80 -0.44
N ILE A 209 14.45 -13.66 -1.77
CA ILE A 209 15.02 -12.48 -2.43
C ILE A 209 14.17 -11.23 -2.12
N TYR A 210 12.83 -11.33 -2.24
CA TYR A 210 11.95 -10.21 -1.93
C TYR A 210 12.06 -9.78 -0.47
N THR A 211 12.10 -10.73 0.46
CA THR A 211 12.32 -10.45 1.89
C THR A 211 13.68 -9.79 2.13
N GLY A 212 14.75 -10.37 1.60
CA GLY A 212 16.12 -9.84 1.77
C GLY A 212 16.28 -8.42 1.23
N ILE A 213 15.85 -8.16 -0.01
CA ILE A 213 15.94 -6.81 -0.62
C ILE A 213 15.12 -5.80 0.18
N THR A 214 13.91 -6.16 0.60
CA THR A 214 13.05 -5.28 1.41
C THR A 214 13.72 -4.92 2.73
N TYR A 215 14.33 -5.91 3.38
CA TYR A 215 15.02 -5.74 4.65
C TYR A 215 16.27 -4.85 4.48
N ILE A 216 17.17 -5.13 3.51
CA ILE A 216 18.36 -4.31 3.24
C ILE A 216 17.97 -2.85 2.93
N THR A 217 16.92 -2.67 2.13
CA THR A 217 16.42 -1.33 1.79
C THR A 217 15.98 -0.57 3.04
N THR A 218 15.22 -1.24 3.92
CA THR A 218 14.76 -0.67 5.19
C THR A 218 15.93 -0.32 6.09
N VAL A 219 16.88 -1.24 6.29
CA VAL A 219 18.13 -1.03 7.05
C VAL A 219 18.88 0.20 6.55
N THR A 220 19.05 0.30 5.23
CA THR A 220 19.77 1.42 4.61
C THR A 220 19.08 2.75 4.90
N ILE A 221 17.75 2.82 4.75
CA ILE A 221 16.97 4.04 5.00
C ILE A 221 17.05 4.46 6.48
N LEU A 222 16.97 3.51 7.42
CA LEU A 222 17.00 3.81 8.85
C LEU A 222 18.37 4.24 9.35
N ILE A 223 19.45 3.69 8.79
CA ILE A 223 20.82 4.01 9.23
C ILE A 223 21.34 5.30 8.59
N LEU A 224 20.88 5.65 7.38
CA LEU A 224 21.36 6.80 6.63
C LEU A 224 21.46 8.11 7.44
N PRO A 225 20.48 8.48 8.30
CA PRO A 225 20.59 9.67 9.15
C PRO A 225 21.84 9.70 10.05
N TYR A 226 22.30 8.55 10.55
CA TYR A 226 23.49 8.45 11.41
C TYR A 226 24.81 8.67 10.65
N PHE A 227 24.82 8.44 9.33
CA PHE A 227 25.97 8.79 8.49
C PHE A 227 25.98 10.27 8.09
N LEU A 228 24.80 10.86 7.89
CA LEU A 228 24.66 12.22 7.37
C LEU A 228 24.69 13.29 8.46
N MET A 229 24.20 12.98 9.67
CA MET A 229 24.00 13.97 10.72
C MET A 229 25.08 13.85 11.82
N PRO A 230 25.73 14.96 12.19
CA PRO A 230 26.70 14.95 13.30
C PRO A 230 26.01 14.86 14.67
N GLN A 231 24.75 15.30 14.76
CA GLN A 231 23.99 15.32 16.01
C GLN A 231 23.27 14.00 16.23
N LEU A 232 23.72 13.24 17.23
CA LEU A 232 23.28 11.86 17.50
C LEU A 232 21.77 11.73 17.74
N PHE A 233 21.21 12.53 18.64
CA PHE A 233 19.78 12.46 18.96
C PHE A 233 18.89 12.96 17.82
N ALA A 234 19.41 13.88 16.99
CA ALA A 234 18.72 14.29 15.77
C ALA A 234 18.70 13.15 14.74
N ALA A 235 19.80 12.41 14.58
CA ALA A 235 19.85 11.22 13.74
C ALA A 235 18.84 10.15 14.19
N LEU A 236 18.74 9.90 15.50
CA LEU A 236 17.73 9.00 16.06
C LEU A 236 16.30 9.49 15.74
N ALA A 237 15.99 10.76 15.99
CA ALA A 237 14.65 11.30 15.72
C ALA A 237 14.26 11.18 14.23
N VAL A 238 15.19 11.46 13.32
CA VAL A 238 14.98 11.29 11.87
C VAL A 238 14.81 9.81 11.51
N SER A 239 15.62 8.91 12.08
CA SER A 239 15.48 7.46 11.88
C SER A 239 14.11 6.95 12.33
N LEU A 240 13.64 7.35 13.52
CA LEU A 240 12.31 6.98 14.02
C LEU A 240 11.19 7.53 13.13
N THR A 241 11.35 8.75 12.63
CA THR A 241 10.40 9.36 11.68
C THR A 241 10.37 8.58 10.37
N CYS A 242 11.54 8.20 9.82
CA CYS A 242 11.63 7.32 8.66
C CYS A 242 10.93 5.98 8.92
N ALA A 243 11.16 5.35 10.09
CA ALA A 243 10.48 4.11 10.45
C ALA A 243 8.95 4.27 10.41
N LEU A 244 8.40 5.33 11.01
CA LEU A 244 6.95 5.60 10.98
C LEU A 244 6.42 5.85 9.58
N LEU A 245 7.17 6.56 8.72
CA LEU A 245 6.79 6.78 7.31
C LEU A 245 6.80 5.48 6.51
N ILE A 246 7.78 4.61 6.74
CA ILE A 246 7.84 3.28 6.13
C ILE A 246 6.65 2.44 6.61
N ILE A 247 6.37 2.40 7.92
CA ILE A 247 5.19 1.71 8.48
C ILE A 247 3.91 2.23 7.83
N LEU A 248 3.76 3.55 7.71
CA LEU A 248 2.58 4.19 7.10
C LEU A 248 2.40 3.73 5.65
N PHE A 249 3.45 3.85 4.83
CA PHE A 249 3.42 3.50 3.42
C PHE A 249 3.13 2.02 3.20
N PHE A 250 3.80 1.12 3.92
CA PHE A 250 3.60 -0.32 3.75
C PHE A 250 2.29 -0.81 4.35
N THR A 251 1.80 -0.21 5.44
CA THR A 251 0.46 -0.52 5.95
C THR A 251 -0.60 -0.09 4.94
N PHE A 252 -0.43 1.05 4.28
CA PHE A 252 -1.29 1.47 3.18
C PHE A 252 -1.24 0.45 2.04
N TYR A 253 -0.05 0.12 1.55
CA TYR A 253 0.12 -0.88 0.49
C TYR A 253 -0.53 -2.22 0.83
N ALA A 254 -0.28 -2.75 2.04
CA ALA A 254 -0.89 -3.99 2.51
C ALA A 254 -2.41 -3.89 2.65
N SER A 255 -2.95 -2.74 3.09
CA SER A 255 -4.39 -2.49 3.19
C SER A 255 -5.10 -2.54 1.85
N ILE A 256 -4.44 -2.07 0.79
CA ILE A 256 -4.97 -2.17 -0.58
C ILE A 256 -4.77 -3.58 -1.14
N ALA A 257 -3.59 -4.16 -0.98
CA ALA A 257 -3.28 -5.45 -1.59
C ALA A 257 -4.03 -6.64 -0.94
N GLN A 258 -4.18 -6.62 0.38
CA GLN A 258 -4.72 -7.74 1.18
C GLN A 258 -6.08 -7.45 1.85
N ASP A 259 -6.70 -6.29 1.60
CA ASP A 259 -8.01 -5.89 2.16
C ASP A 259 -8.07 -5.91 3.68
N VAL A 260 -6.99 -5.43 4.30
CA VAL A 260 -6.81 -5.43 5.76
C VAL A 260 -7.06 -4.06 6.37
N PRO A 261 -7.51 -3.98 7.64
CA PRO A 261 -7.84 -2.70 8.27
C PRO A 261 -6.59 -1.85 8.50
N PHE A 262 -6.50 -0.72 7.78
CA PHE A 262 -5.36 0.18 7.78
C PHE A 262 -5.02 0.72 9.18
N TRP A 263 -5.96 1.41 9.82
CA TRP A 263 -5.69 2.10 11.09
C TRP A 263 -5.28 1.16 12.21
N ARG A 264 -5.94 0.00 12.27
CA ARG A 264 -5.61 -1.03 13.27
C ARG A 264 -4.17 -1.53 13.07
N ARG A 265 -3.81 -1.95 11.86
CA ARG A 265 -2.46 -2.46 11.57
C ARG A 265 -1.39 -1.38 11.75
N PHE A 266 -1.67 -0.14 11.35
CA PHE A 266 -0.73 0.97 11.48
C PHE A 266 -0.41 1.23 12.95
N LEU A 267 -1.44 1.33 13.79
CA LEU A 267 -1.28 1.58 15.23
C LEU A 267 -0.61 0.41 15.95
N GLU A 268 -0.93 -0.83 15.58
CA GLU A 268 -0.26 -2.02 16.10
C GLU A 268 1.24 -2.00 15.79
N MET A 269 1.62 -1.80 14.52
CA MET A 269 3.03 -1.80 14.09
C MET A 269 3.81 -0.60 14.65
N ALA A 270 3.24 0.61 14.61
CA ALA A 270 3.86 1.80 15.18
C ALA A 270 4.02 1.67 16.69
N GLY A 271 3.01 1.15 17.39
CA GLY A 271 3.06 0.90 18.83
C GLY A 271 4.13 -0.12 19.22
N ILE A 272 4.23 -1.24 18.50
CA ILE A 272 5.27 -2.26 18.73
C ILE A 272 6.66 -1.67 18.46
N SER A 273 6.86 -1.02 17.31
CA SER A 273 8.17 -0.48 16.93
C SER A 273 8.66 0.62 17.90
N LEU A 274 7.81 1.59 18.24
CA LEU A 274 8.14 2.63 19.21
C LEU A 274 8.28 2.09 20.64
N GLY A 275 7.48 1.09 21.01
CA GLY A 275 7.57 0.42 22.30
C GLY A 275 8.91 -0.31 22.46
N VAL A 276 9.30 -1.11 21.49
CA VAL A 276 10.60 -1.79 21.45
C VAL A 276 11.75 -0.78 21.44
N ALA A 277 11.65 0.29 20.64
CA ALA A 277 12.64 1.37 20.63
C ALA A 277 12.81 2.02 22.01
N THR A 278 11.71 2.30 22.71
CA THR A 278 11.74 2.89 24.05
C THR A 278 12.37 1.95 25.07
N LEU A 279 12.00 0.67 25.07
CA LEU A 279 12.55 -0.33 25.98
C LEU A 279 14.05 -0.53 25.74
N THR A 280 14.46 -0.69 24.48
CA THR A 280 15.87 -0.87 24.11
C THR A 280 16.71 0.37 24.38
N PHE A 281 16.15 1.57 24.22
CA PHE A 281 16.78 2.82 24.64
C PHE A 281 17.10 2.83 26.14
N ILE A 282 16.14 2.43 26.97
CA ILE A 282 16.31 2.30 28.43
C ILE A 282 17.39 1.24 28.74
N ILE A 283 17.35 0.09 28.06
CA ILE A 283 18.37 -0.95 28.21
C ILE A 283 19.75 -0.41 27.84
N GLY A 284 19.87 0.33 26.73
CA GLY A 284 21.13 0.98 26.31
C GLY A 284 21.69 1.92 27.37
N TYR A 285 20.81 2.71 28.00
CA TYR A 285 21.18 3.57 29.13
C TYR A 285 21.68 2.77 30.35
N VAL A 286 20.98 1.70 30.73
CA VAL A 286 21.38 0.83 31.84
C VAL A 286 22.73 0.16 31.57
N VAL A 287 22.88 -0.45 30.39
CA VAL A 287 24.10 -1.14 29.97
C VAL A 287 25.30 -0.19 30.03
N ARG A 288 25.14 1.04 29.55
CA ARG A 288 26.20 2.04 29.61
C ARG A 288 26.65 2.35 31.04
N ASN A 289 25.69 2.60 31.93
CA ASN A 289 25.99 2.97 33.31
C ASN A 289 26.59 1.81 34.11
N VAL A 290 26.13 0.58 33.87
CA VAL A 290 26.61 -0.61 34.58
C VAL A 290 27.98 -1.05 34.07
N LEU A 291 28.18 -1.07 32.75
CA LEU A 291 29.43 -1.53 32.13
C LEU A 291 30.48 -0.42 32.00
N HIS A 292 30.18 0.81 32.44
CA HIS A 292 31.08 1.96 32.38
C HIS A 292 31.62 2.22 30.97
N ILE A 293 30.76 2.07 29.96
CA ILE A 293 31.14 2.27 28.55
C ILE A 293 31.51 3.74 28.35
N THR A 294 32.80 3.98 28.17
CA THR A 294 33.39 5.29 27.82
C THR A 294 33.84 5.22 26.37
N VAL A 295 33.03 5.79 25.49
CA VAL A 295 33.22 5.85 24.04
C VAL A 295 33.12 7.29 23.60
#